data_AF-A0A8J3CLB6-F1
#
_entry.id   AF-A0A8J3CLB6-F1
#
_cell.length_a   1.000
_cell.length_b   1.000
_cell.length_c   1.000
_cell.angle_alpha   90.00
_cell.angle_beta   90.00
_cell.angle_gamma   90.00
#
_symmetry.space_group_name_H-M   'P 1'
#
loop_
_entity.id
_entity.type
_entity.pdbx_description
1 polymer ?
#
loop_
_entity_poly.entity_id
_entity_poly.type
_entity_poly.pdbx_seq_one_letter_code
_entity_poly.pdbx_strand_id
1 'polypeptide(L)'
;METMERILIIGNGFDLDLGLKTSYQDFLKSAVFTTLIKEQNGLARYLYIKNTIQNWVDVEHELKNYANDLYNKPEALLSFLNFDPSASNRIPSFKTNLKKEFVALKEALCTHLNDEQMKEKIIDSNASRILKYGTLFNDQGKYHDFNWSIEKKGFDSIYSFNYTNSLENYTGRTDGGHAVEPFFIHGSLNQNNIVFGVEDDSVPEECNFLLKSDHAAFGGAPDLLLSISEESKEFHFFGCSQGDTDNAHFENFFSALAKTPNAMNKSTIKHHLLFYVYGQSGYQTIRNRILHLTIGQLARFKLNQKVTFYDIKKNVMIDQNYLNQLSTD
;
A
#
# COMPACT_ATOMS: atom_id res chain seq x y z
N MET A 1 -33.68 -8.52 1.78
CA MET A 1 -32.48 -9.34 1.54
C MET A 1 -31.35 -8.62 2.23
N GLU A 2 -30.70 -9.23 3.21
CA GLU A 2 -29.43 -8.69 3.72
C GLU A 2 -28.46 -8.60 2.55
N THR A 3 -28.01 -7.39 2.26
CA THR A 3 -26.96 -7.13 1.29
C THR A 3 -25.65 -7.61 1.88
N MET A 4 -24.87 -8.39 1.12
CA MET A 4 -23.53 -8.81 1.55
C MET A 4 -22.69 -7.60 1.96
N GLU A 5 -21.99 -7.70 3.08
CA GLU A 5 -21.05 -6.68 3.56
C GLU A 5 -19.95 -6.43 2.52
N ARG A 6 -19.66 -5.15 2.26
CA ARG A 6 -18.74 -4.68 1.22
C ARG A 6 -17.61 -3.90 1.84
N ILE A 7 -16.40 -4.38 1.64
CA ILE A 7 -15.18 -3.84 2.23
C ILE A 7 -14.29 -3.30 1.11
N LEU A 8 -13.87 -2.05 1.23
CA LEU A 8 -12.89 -1.43 0.33
C LEU A 8 -11.52 -1.39 1.00
N ILE A 9 -10.51 -1.95 0.33
CA ILE A 9 -9.11 -1.90 0.73
C ILE A 9 -8.38 -1.05 -0.31
N ILE A 10 -7.77 0.04 0.13
CA ILE A 10 -7.04 0.97 -0.73
C ILE A 10 -5.57 1.04 -0.36
N GLY A 11 -4.72 1.20 -1.38
CA GLY A 11 -3.31 1.55 -1.24
C GLY A 11 -2.92 2.70 -2.16
N ASN A 12 -1.63 2.99 -2.29
CA ASN A 12 -1.17 4.26 -2.85
C ASN A 12 -1.61 4.50 -4.31
N GLY A 13 -1.87 3.43 -5.08
CA GLY A 13 -2.44 3.54 -6.42
C GLY A 13 -3.81 4.22 -6.46
N PHE A 14 -4.54 4.25 -5.34
CA PHE A 14 -5.78 5.01 -5.19
C PHE A 14 -5.54 6.52 -5.23
N ASP A 15 -4.59 7.02 -4.43
CA ASP A 15 -4.20 8.44 -4.41
C ASP A 15 -3.61 8.88 -5.76
N LEU A 16 -2.81 8.01 -6.39
CA LEU A 16 -2.26 8.25 -7.72
C LEU A 16 -3.36 8.37 -8.79
N ASP A 17 -4.40 7.54 -8.73
CA ASP A 17 -5.54 7.61 -9.66
C ASP A 17 -6.40 8.86 -9.41
N LEU A 18 -6.44 9.37 -8.18
CA LEU A 18 -6.99 10.71 -7.86
C LEU A 18 -6.11 11.87 -8.39
N GLY A 19 -4.93 11.58 -8.93
CA GLY A 19 -3.99 12.57 -9.46
C GLY A 19 -3.02 13.15 -8.44
N LEU A 20 -3.00 12.62 -7.22
CA LEU A 20 -2.09 13.07 -6.16
C LEU A 20 -0.69 12.49 -6.38
N LYS A 21 0.36 13.26 -6.09
CA LYS A 21 1.75 12.80 -6.27
C LYS A 21 2.32 12.18 -5.00
N THR A 22 1.72 11.09 -4.55
CA THR A 22 1.98 10.46 -3.25
C THR A 22 2.96 9.29 -3.31
N SER A 23 3.49 8.96 -4.49
CA SER A 23 4.51 7.91 -4.57
C SER A 23 5.83 8.35 -3.90
N TYR A 24 6.62 7.38 -3.44
CA TYR A 24 7.98 7.68 -2.98
C TYR A 24 8.83 8.35 -4.08
N GLN A 25 8.62 8.01 -5.36
CA GLN A 25 9.33 8.68 -6.46
C GLN A 25 8.98 10.16 -6.56
N ASP A 26 7.73 10.53 -6.31
CA ASP A 26 7.30 11.93 -6.29
C ASP A 26 7.90 12.66 -5.08
N PHE A 27 7.91 12.02 -3.91
CA PHE A 27 8.56 12.54 -2.71
C PHE A 27 10.06 12.79 -2.93
N LEU A 28 10.80 11.84 -3.51
CA LEU A 28 12.23 12.00 -3.81
C LEU A 28 12.52 13.13 -4.82
N LYS A 29 11.53 13.59 -5.59
CA LYS A 29 11.61 14.72 -6.52
C LYS A 29 11.14 16.04 -5.89
N SER A 30 10.63 16.01 -4.67
CA SER A 30 10.05 17.18 -4.00
C SER A 30 11.10 18.20 -3.57
N ALA A 31 10.66 19.44 -3.36
CA ALA A 31 11.51 20.50 -2.82
C ALA A 31 11.96 20.20 -1.39
N VAL A 32 11.07 19.63 -0.55
CA VAL A 32 11.39 19.28 0.84
C VAL A 32 12.46 18.19 0.92
N PHE A 33 12.43 17.18 0.05
CA PHE A 33 13.49 16.18 -0.03
C PHE A 33 14.82 16.78 -0.53
N THR A 34 14.75 17.69 -1.51
CA THR A 34 15.93 18.42 -1.99
C THR A 34 16.60 19.23 -0.87
N THR A 35 15.81 19.80 0.04
CA THR A 35 16.33 20.51 1.23
C THR A 35 17.12 19.57 2.13
N LEU A 36 16.64 18.35 2.40
CA LEU A 36 17.38 17.37 3.20
C LEU A 36 18.77 17.06 2.63
N ILE A 37 18.87 16.94 1.30
CA ILE A 37 20.16 16.72 0.62
C ILE A 37 21.10 17.92 0.83
N LYS A 38 20.58 19.16 0.71
CA LYS A 38 21.36 20.39 0.92
C LYS A 38 21.85 20.53 2.36
N GLU A 39 21.07 20.06 3.31
CA GLU A 39 21.39 20.03 4.73
C GLU A 39 22.31 18.86 5.13
N GLN A 40 22.84 18.13 4.13
CA GLN A 40 23.78 17.02 4.29
C GLN A 40 23.22 15.85 5.10
N ASN A 41 21.90 15.59 5.00
CA ASN A 41 21.30 14.37 5.54
C ASN A 41 21.83 13.14 4.78
N GLY A 42 22.59 12.28 5.47
CA GLY A 42 23.26 11.11 4.91
C GLY A 42 22.29 10.08 4.35
N LEU A 43 21.23 9.78 5.09
CA LEU A 43 20.15 8.89 4.65
C LEU A 43 19.44 9.42 3.38
N ALA A 44 19.08 10.69 3.34
CA ALA A 44 18.45 11.28 2.15
C ALA A 44 19.38 11.23 0.93
N ARG A 45 20.69 11.49 1.12
CA ARG A 45 21.69 11.38 0.06
C ARG A 45 21.84 9.94 -0.43
N TYR A 46 21.81 8.95 0.46
CA TYR A 46 21.81 7.53 0.09
C TYR A 46 20.63 7.19 -0.81
N LEU A 47 19.41 7.54 -0.39
CA LEU A 47 18.18 7.30 -1.14
C LEU A 47 18.22 7.99 -2.51
N TYR A 48 18.74 9.21 -2.58
CA TYR A 48 18.93 9.94 -3.83
C TYR A 48 19.85 9.17 -4.79
N ILE A 49 21.05 8.78 -4.34
CA ILE A 49 22.01 8.07 -5.20
C ILE A 49 21.42 6.73 -5.66
N LYS A 50 20.79 5.96 -4.77
CA LYS A 50 20.13 4.70 -5.12
C LYS A 50 19.07 4.90 -6.20
N ASN A 51 18.22 5.90 -6.04
CA ASN A 51 17.18 6.21 -7.02
C ASN A 51 17.76 6.68 -8.36
N THR A 52 18.88 7.41 -8.38
CA THR A 52 19.55 7.77 -9.64
C THR A 52 20.15 6.58 -10.38
N ILE A 53 20.51 5.51 -9.68
CA ILE A 53 21.07 4.30 -10.28
C ILE A 53 19.95 3.36 -10.76
N GLN A 54 18.90 3.18 -9.95
CA GLN A 54 17.89 2.16 -10.15
C GLN A 54 16.60 2.67 -10.83
N ASN A 55 16.42 3.99 -10.93
CA ASN A 55 15.20 4.67 -11.40
C ASN A 55 13.92 4.39 -10.58
N TRP A 56 13.99 3.54 -9.56
CA TRP A 56 12.95 3.28 -8.58
C TRP A 56 13.59 2.76 -7.30
N VAL A 57 13.05 3.16 -6.16
CA VAL A 57 13.52 2.73 -4.84
C VAL A 57 12.30 2.37 -4.00
N ASP A 58 12.37 1.20 -3.37
CA ASP A 58 11.57 0.88 -2.20
C ASP A 58 12.24 1.55 -0.99
N VAL A 59 11.67 2.66 -0.52
CA VAL A 59 12.28 3.47 0.53
C VAL A 59 12.42 2.68 1.83
N GLU A 60 11.47 1.81 2.16
CA GLU A 60 11.52 1.02 3.40
C GLU A 60 12.57 -0.09 3.30
N HIS A 61 12.70 -0.73 2.13
CA HIS A 61 13.79 -1.66 1.89
C HIS A 61 15.18 -0.97 1.92
N GLU A 62 15.30 0.21 1.34
CA GLU A 62 16.56 0.96 1.34
C GLU A 62 16.90 1.56 2.71
N LEU A 63 15.91 1.88 3.56
CA LEU A 63 16.13 2.21 4.97
C LEU A 63 16.79 1.06 5.71
N LYS A 64 16.29 -0.17 5.50
CA LYS A 64 16.89 -1.39 6.03
C LYS A 64 18.33 -1.57 5.55
N ASN A 65 18.57 -1.42 4.25
CA ASN A 65 19.91 -1.58 3.67
C ASN A 65 20.89 -0.54 4.22
N TYR A 66 20.47 0.73 4.31
CA TYR A 66 21.29 1.80 4.86
C TYR A 66 21.68 1.54 6.31
N ALA A 67 20.72 1.16 7.16
CA ALA A 67 20.97 0.87 8.56
C ALA A 67 21.97 -0.29 8.73
N ASN A 68 21.78 -1.37 7.97
CA ASN A 68 22.70 -2.51 7.99
C ASN A 68 24.10 -2.15 7.49
N ASP A 69 24.21 -1.44 6.37
CA ASP A 69 25.50 -1.04 5.82
C ASP A 69 26.24 -0.06 6.74
N LEU A 70 25.52 0.84 7.42
CA LEU A 70 26.12 1.78 8.37
C LEU A 70 26.77 1.09 9.57
N TYR A 71 26.23 -0.06 10.01
CA TYR A 71 26.76 -0.78 11.17
C TYR A 71 27.74 -1.89 10.78
N ASN A 72 27.49 -2.59 9.68
CA ASN A 72 28.26 -3.77 9.27
C ASN A 72 29.36 -3.44 8.25
N LYS A 73 29.22 -2.37 7.46
CA LYS A 73 30.14 -2.00 6.36
C LYS A 73 30.32 -0.46 6.23
N PRO A 74 30.62 0.27 7.32
CA PRO A 74 30.59 1.74 7.32
C PRO A 74 31.57 2.37 6.31
N GLU A 75 32.75 1.80 6.10
CA GLU A 75 33.73 2.33 5.16
C GLU A 75 33.23 2.27 3.72
N ALA A 76 32.59 1.15 3.34
CA ALA A 76 32.00 0.97 2.02
C ALA A 76 30.83 1.93 1.78
N LEU A 77 29.97 2.11 2.79
CA LEU A 77 28.87 3.06 2.73
C LEU A 77 29.37 4.51 2.56
N LEU A 78 30.36 4.92 3.36
CA LEU A 78 30.93 6.27 3.26
C LEU A 78 31.60 6.52 1.90
N SER A 79 32.31 5.52 1.37
CA SER A 79 32.86 5.58 0.02
C SER A 79 31.76 5.72 -1.03
N PHE A 80 30.66 4.97 -0.91
CA PHE A 80 29.51 5.06 -1.82
C PHE A 80 28.86 6.45 -1.79
N LEU A 81 28.77 7.07 -0.61
CA LEU A 81 28.24 8.42 -0.46
C LEU A 81 29.20 9.51 -0.96
N ASN A 82 30.39 9.16 -1.46
CA ASN A 82 31.46 10.08 -1.85
C ASN A 82 31.86 11.02 -0.70
N PHE A 83 31.93 10.49 0.53
CA PHE A 83 32.59 11.20 1.63
C PHE A 83 34.11 11.00 1.53
N ASP A 84 34.87 12.03 1.92
CA ASP A 84 36.34 12.01 1.96
C ASP A 84 36.83 10.82 2.81
N PRO A 85 37.80 9.99 2.35
CA PRO A 85 38.39 8.90 3.13
C PRO A 85 38.93 9.29 4.52
N SER A 86 39.25 10.57 4.74
CA SER A 86 39.58 11.12 6.07
C SER A 86 38.38 11.21 7.03
N ALA A 87 37.16 10.93 6.55
CA ALA A 87 35.91 10.91 7.32
C ALA A 87 35.71 9.63 8.15
N SER A 88 36.67 8.70 8.22
CA SER A 88 36.60 7.55 9.14
C SER A 88 36.40 7.99 10.60
N ASN A 89 37.02 9.10 11.01
CA ASN A 89 36.80 9.75 12.31
C ASN A 89 35.36 10.27 12.53
N ARG A 90 34.52 10.31 11.47
CA ARG A 90 33.11 10.73 11.51
C ARG A 90 32.14 9.55 11.57
N ILE A 91 32.58 8.29 11.42
CA ILE A 91 31.69 7.10 11.52
C ILE A 91 30.85 7.11 12.81
N PRO A 92 31.41 7.39 14.01
CA PRO A 92 30.61 7.51 15.22
C PRO A 92 29.53 8.59 15.11
N SER A 93 29.84 9.74 14.47
CA SER A 93 28.88 10.82 14.27
C SER A 93 27.73 10.45 13.33
N PHE A 94 27.98 9.64 12.29
CA PHE A 94 26.92 9.15 11.40
C PHE A 94 25.97 8.18 12.11
N LYS A 95 26.52 7.24 12.91
CA LYS A 95 25.69 6.35 13.74
C LYS A 95 24.82 7.12 14.73
N THR A 96 25.38 8.14 15.40
CA THR A 96 24.59 8.99 16.31
C THR A 96 23.57 9.87 15.60
N ASN A 97 23.78 10.19 14.31
CA ASN A 97 22.91 11.07 13.54
C ASN A 97 21.75 10.34 12.84
N LEU A 98 21.83 9.02 12.61
CA LEU A 98 20.82 8.29 11.84
C LEU A 98 19.40 8.51 12.36
N LYS A 99 19.20 8.49 13.68
CA LYS A 99 17.88 8.77 14.27
C LYS A 99 17.36 10.16 13.90
N LYS A 100 18.23 11.18 13.97
CA LYS A 100 17.88 12.56 13.58
C LYS A 100 17.60 12.65 12.08
N GLU A 101 18.40 11.98 11.26
CA GLU A 101 18.23 11.95 9.80
C GLU A 101 16.92 11.28 9.37
N PHE A 102 16.55 10.18 10.04
CA PHE A 102 15.30 9.48 9.84
C PHE A 102 14.08 10.33 10.26
N VAL A 103 14.15 11.00 11.42
CA VAL A 103 13.09 11.93 11.84
C VAL A 103 12.90 13.04 10.81
N ALA A 104 13.98 13.67 10.35
CA ALA A 104 13.91 14.71 9.31
C ALA A 104 13.35 14.18 7.98
N LEU A 105 13.67 12.93 7.60
CA LEU A 105 13.10 12.28 6.43
C LEU A 105 11.59 12.06 6.58
N LYS A 106 11.14 11.55 7.73
CA LYS A 106 9.73 11.33 8.05
C LYS A 106 8.97 12.66 8.06
N GLU A 107 9.51 13.71 8.66
CA GLU A 107 8.92 15.05 8.66
C GLU A 107 8.77 15.60 7.24
N ALA A 108 9.81 15.50 6.40
CA ALA A 108 9.74 15.93 5.01
C ALA A 108 8.71 15.14 4.21
N LEU A 109 8.58 13.82 4.45
CA LEU A 109 7.54 12.99 3.84
C LEU A 109 6.15 13.48 4.26
N CYS A 110 5.92 13.71 5.56
CA CYS A 110 4.67 14.26 6.06
C CYS A 110 4.35 15.63 5.43
N THR A 111 5.33 16.52 5.30
CA THR A 111 5.14 17.83 4.65
C THR A 111 4.71 17.66 3.19
N HIS A 112 5.45 16.85 2.43
CA HIS A 112 5.11 16.58 1.02
C HIS A 112 3.70 16.03 0.85
N LEU A 113 3.33 15.01 1.64
CA LEU A 113 2.03 14.38 1.52
C LEU A 113 0.88 15.27 2.02
N ASN A 114 1.10 16.10 3.04
CA ASN A 114 0.13 17.12 3.46
C ASN A 114 -0.13 18.13 2.34
N ASP A 115 0.92 18.59 1.64
CA ASP A 115 0.77 19.49 0.51
C ASP A 115 0.00 18.82 -0.65
N GLU A 116 0.26 17.53 -0.93
CA GLU A 116 -0.45 16.80 -1.97
C GLU A 116 -1.93 16.56 -1.63
N GLN A 117 -2.27 16.15 -0.41
CA GLN A 117 -3.66 15.79 -0.06
C GLN A 117 -4.63 16.99 -0.16
N MET A 118 -4.11 18.21 0.01
CA MET A 118 -4.86 19.46 -0.09
C MET A 118 -5.14 19.90 -1.54
N LYS A 119 -4.53 19.25 -2.53
CA LYS A 119 -4.75 19.58 -3.94
C LYS A 119 -6.11 19.08 -4.45
N GLU A 120 -6.55 19.70 -5.53
CA GLU A 120 -7.73 19.26 -6.27
C GLU A 120 -7.50 17.84 -6.81
N LYS A 121 -8.54 17.00 -6.65
CA LYS A 121 -8.54 15.60 -7.05
C LYS A 121 -9.26 15.45 -8.39
N ILE A 122 -8.83 14.49 -9.20
CA ILE A 122 -9.49 14.17 -10.47
C ILE A 122 -10.85 13.54 -10.18
N ILE A 123 -11.92 14.31 -10.42
CA ILE A 123 -13.31 13.97 -10.04
C ILE A 123 -13.85 12.74 -10.78
N ASP A 124 -13.37 12.49 -11.99
CA ASP A 124 -13.82 11.40 -12.86
C ASP A 124 -12.81 10.26 -12.98
N SER A 125 -11.83 10.21 -12.08
CA SER A 125 -10.93 9.07 -11.88
C SER A 125 -11.67 7.78 -11.50
N ASN A 126 -11.03 6.63 -11.65
CA ASN A 126 -11.58 5.36 -11.20
C ASN A 126 -11.73 5.33 -9.67
N ALA A 127 -10.79 5.91 -8.93
CA ALA A 127 -10.84 6.09 -7.48
C ALA A 127 -12.07 6.92 -7.07
N SER A 128 -12.34 8.03 -7.76
CA SER A 128 -13.54 8.84 -7.49
C SER A 128 -14.83 8.10 -7.86
N ARG A 129 -14.83 7.35 -8.98
CA ARG A 129 -15.98 6.55 -9.44
C ARG A 129 -16.30 5.40 -8.49
N ILE A 130 -15.30 4.66 -8.00
CA ILE A 130 -15.55 3.53 -7.08
C ILE A 130 -16.10 4.01 -5.74
N LEU A 131 -15.64 5.17 -5.23
CA LEU A 131 -16.23 5.81 -4.06
C LEU A 131 -17.68 6.25 -4.32
N LYS A 132 -17.94 6.91 -5.45
CA LYS A 132 -19.28 7.47 -5.73
C LYS A 132 -20.35 6.42 -6.00
N TYR A 133 -19.98 5.34 -6.71
CA TYR A 133 -20.92 4.34 -7.22
C TYR A 133 -20.80 2.99 -6.53
N GLY A 134 -19.68 2.71 -5.85
CA GLY A 134 -19.42 1.41 -5.23
C GLY A 134 -18.91 0.34 -6.17
N THR A 135 -18.86 0.62 -7.46
CA THR A 135 -18.44 -0.32 -8.49
C THR A 135 -17.94 0.42 -9.73
N LEU A 136 -17.05 -0.23 -10.47
CA LEU A 136 -16.58 0.22 -11.78
C LEU A 136 -17.09 -0.64 -12.93
N PHE A 137 -17.56 -1.85 -12.62
CA PHE A 137 -18.00 -2.84 -13.60
C PHE A 137 -19.36 -3.40 -13.20
N ASN A 138 -20.18 -3.71 -14.20
CA ASN A 138 -21.46 -4.36 -13.99
C ASN A 138 -21.30 -5.87 -13.73
N ASP A 139 -22.42 -6.56 -13.46
CA ASP A 139 -22.42 -7.99 -13.15
C ASP A 139 -21.94 -8.88 -14.31
N GLN A 140 -21.89 -8.35 -15.54
CA GLN A 140 -21.32 -9.05 -16.70
C GLN A 140 -19.82 -8.74 -16.91
N GLY A 141 -19.19 -7.98 -16.02
CA GLY A 141 -17.78 -7.59 -16.12
C GLY A 141 -17.50 -6.48 -17.13
N LYS A 142 -18.52 -5.76 -17.60
CA LYS A 142 -18.36 -4.60 -18.49
C LYS A 142 -18.18 -3.34 -17.66
N TYR A 143 -17.21 -2.50 -18.04
CA TYR A 143 -17.01 -1.19 -17.40
C TYR A 143 -18.25 -0.32 -17.56
N HIS A 144 -18.65 0.33 -16.47
CA HIS A 144 -19.86 1.15 -16.46
C HIS A 144 -19.73 2.36 -17.39
N ASP A 145 -20.85 2.69 -18.05
CA ASP A 145 -21.06 4.02 -18.59
C ASP A 145 -21.62 4.91 -17.48
N PHE A 146 -20.78 5.78 -16.92
CA PHE A 146 -21.13 6.66 -15.80
C PHE A 146 -22.06 7.81 -16.16
N ASN A 147 -22.51 7.88 -17.42
CA ASN A 147 -23.55 8.82 -17.85
C ASN A 147 -24.97 8.36 -17.48
N TRP A 148 -25.14 7.10 -17.06
CA TRP A 148 -26.45 6.50 -16.78
C TRP A 148 -26.71 6.39 -15.28
N SER A 149 -27.98 6.12 -14.92
CA SER A 149 -28.33 5.85 -13.52
C SER A 149 -27.71 4.52 -13.10
N ILE A 150 -26.71 4.59 -12.21
CA ILE A 150 -26.05 3.44 -11.60
C ILE A 150 -26.56 3.35 -10.17
N GLU A 151 -27.03 2.16 -9.78
CA GLU A 151 -27.35 1.89 -8.38
C GLU A 151 -26.09 2.05 -7.54
N LYS A 152 -26.11 3.02 -6.62
CA LYS A 152 -24.99 3.26 -5.70
C LYS A 152 -24.97 2.16 -4.65
N LYS A 153 -23.86 1.43 -4.60
CA LYS A 153 -23.62 0.42 -3.57
C LYS A 153 -22.56 0.96 -2.60
N GLY A 154 -22.93 1.29 -1.38
CA GLY A 154 -21.93 1.73 -0.39
C GLY A 154 -20.92 0.63 -0.06
N PHE A 155 -19.82 1.03 0.57
CA PHE A 155 -18.97 0.16 1.38
C PHE A 155 -19.34 0.34 2.84
N ASP A 156 -19.37 -0.78 3.57
CA ASP A 156 -19.66 -0.85 5.00
C ASP A 156 -18.39 -0.60 5.84
N SER A 157 -17.21 -0.85 5.25
CA SER A 157 -15.91 -0.56 5.88
C SER A 157 -14.85 -0.23 4.83
N ILE A 158 -13.92 0.64 5.21
CA ILE A 158 -12.78 1.02 4.37
C ILE A 158 -11.49 0.81 5.17
N TYR A 159 -10.53 0.10 4.59
CA TYR A 159 -9.17 -0.04 5.10
C TYR A 159 -8.22 0.72 4.18
N SER A 160 -7.53 1.72 4.73
CA SER A 160 -6.55 2.52 4.01
C SER A 160 -5.14 2.18 4.46
N PHE A 161 -4.31 1.81 3.50
CA PHE A 161 -2.86 1.72 3.68
C PHE A 161 -2.16 3.05 3.30
N ASN A 162 -2.92 4.05 2.84
CA ASN A 162 -2.40 5.37 2.54
C ASN A 162 -2.33 6.21 3.81
N TYR A 163 -1.30 7.06 3.89
CA TYR A 163 -1.18 8.06 4.95
C TYR A 163 -2.14 9.24 4.76
N THR A 164 -2.50 9.55 3.51
CA THR A 164 -3.33 10.72 3.18
C THR A 164 -4.80 10.51 3.53
N ASN A 165 -5.46 11.60 3.88
CA ASN A 165 -6.90 11.61 4.13
C ASN A 165 -7.67 11.94 2.85
N SER A 166 -7.36 11.28 1.73
CA SER A 166 -7.95 11.57 0.41
C SER A 166 -9.45 11.22 0.27
N LEU A 167 -10.04 10.62 1.31
CA LEU A 167 -11.42 10.10 1.38
C LEU A 167 -12.45 11.09 1.96
N GLU A 168 -12.07 12.33 2.29
CA GLU A 168 -12.89 13.32 3.02
C GLU A 168 -14.31 13.56 2.47
N ASN A 169 -14.56 13.31 1.18
CA ASN A 169 -15.87 13.49 0.54
C ASN A 169 -16.66 12.18 0.31
N TYR A 170 -16.20 11.04 0.83
CA TYR A 170 -16.90 9.77 0.70
C TYR A 170 -18.03 9.64 1.72
N THR A 171 -19.27 9.74 1.25
CA THR A 171 -20.47 9.45 2.06
C THR A 171 -20.92 8.01 1.80
N GLY A 172 -20.32 7.05 2.50
CA GLY A 172 -20.73 5.64 2.44
C GLY A 172 -22.16 5.39 2.94
N ARG A 173 -22.61 4.14 2.88
CA ARG A 173 -23.87 3.74 3.52
C ARG A 173 -23.60 3.56 5.01
N THR A 174 -24.01 4.52 5.81
CA THR A 174 -24.48 4.19 7.15
C THR A 174 -25.99 4.33 7.15
N ASP A 175 -26.63 3.48 7.91
CA ASP A 175 -28.04 3.46 8.32
C ASP A 175 -28.54 4.77 8.98
N GLY A 176 -27.71 5.83 9.01
CA GLY A 176 -28.05 7.18 9.46
C GLY A 176 -27.46 8.35 8.65
N GLY A 177 -26.82 8.11 7.49
CA GLY A 177 -26.31 9.19 6.63
C GLY A 177 -24.95 9.80 7.01
N HIS A 178 -24.19 9.13 7.88
CA HIS A 178 -22.80 9.47 8.21
C HIS A 178 -21.80 8.80 7.25
N ALA A 179 -20.66 9.46 7.02
CA ALA A 179 -19.54 8.89 6.29
C ALA A 179 -18.95 7.68 7.02
N VAL A 180 -18.47 6.68 6.27
CA VAL A 180 -17.71 5.57 6.85
C VAL A 180 -16.30 6.07 7.09
N GLU A 181 -15.93 6.20 8.36
CA GLU A 181 -14.57 6.55 8.77
C GLU A 181 -13.60 5.43 8.38
N PRO A 182 -12.54 5.71 7.59
CA PRO A 182 -11.59 4.69 7.18
C PRO A 182 -10.70 4.21 8.33
N PHE A 183 -10.41 2.91 8.37
CA PHE A 183 -9.36 2.34 9.20
C PHE A 183 -8.00 2.57 8.53
N PHE A 184 -7.22 3.49 9.08
CA PHE A 184 -5.87 3.78 8.61
C PHE A 184 -4.86 2.80 9.23
N ILE A 185 -4.49 1.76 8.47
CA ILE A 185 -3.64 0.66 8.93
C ILE A 185 -2.30 1.17 9.46
N HIS A 186 -1.71 2.14 8.75
CA HIS A 186 -0.43 2.75 9.09
C HIS A 186 -0.58 4.15 9.69
N GLY A 187 -1.70 4.44 10.35
CA GLY A 187 -2.01 5.79 10.82
C GLY A 187 -2.25 6.78 9.66
N SER A 188 -2.48 8.04 10.01
CA SER A 188 -2.86 9.07 9.05
C SER A 188 -2.15 10.41 9.32
N LEU A 189 -2.07 11.24 8.28
CA LEU A 189 -1.53 12.59 8.38
C LEU A 189 -2.41 13.46 9.28
N ASN A 190 -3.74 13.37 9.17
CA ASN A 190 -4.63 14.16 10.01
C ASN A 190 -4.50 13.83 11.52
N GLN A 191 -4.10 12.60 11.86
CA GLN A 191 -3.83 12.19 13.25
C GLN A 191 -2.36 12.38 13.66
N ASN A 192 -1.48 12.83 12.75
CA ASN A 192 -0.04 12.98 12.97
C ASN A 192 0.65 11.72 13.54
N ASN A 193 0.19 10.53 13.12
CA ASN A 193 0.60 9.25 13.71
C ASN A 193 1.04 8.21 12.68
N ILE A 194 1.56 8.65 11.52
CA ILE A 194 1.95 7.71 10.46
C ILE A 194 3.01 6.71 10.94
N VAL A 195 2.79 5.44 10.60
CA VAL A 195 3.70 4.32 10.79
C VAL A 195 4.55 4.20 9.53
N PHE A 196 5.80 4.64 9.63
CA PHE A 196 6.77 4.65 8.54
C PHE A 196 8.06 4.06 9.09
N GLY A 197 8.64 3.08 8.39
CA GLY A 197 9.79 2.34 8.92
C GLY A 197 9.97 0.98 8.25
N VAL A 198 10.62 0.07 8.96
CA VAL A 198 10.96 -1.28 8.48
C VAL A 198 10.28 -2.35 9.34
N GLU A 199 10.14 -3.55 8.80
CA GLU A 199 9.63 -4.72 9.53
C GLU A 199 10.60 -5.21 10.60
N ASP A 200 10.09 -6.06 11.50
CA ASP A 200 10.86 -6.67 12.60
C ASP A 200 12.07 -7.49 12.08
N ASP A 201 13.09 -7.67 12.93
CA ASP A 201 14.33 -8.43 12.69
C ASP A 201 15.17 -7.99 11.48
N SER A 202 14.96 -6.76 11.02
CA SER A 202 15.56 -6.28 9.77
C SER A 202 16.80 -5.42 9.95
N VAL A 203 17.08 -4.90 11.15
CA VAL A 203 18.10 -3.88 11.39
C VAL A 203 18.91 -4.16 12.66
N PRO A 204 20.11 -3.56 12.81
CA PRO A 204 20.88 -3.61 14.06
C PRO A 204 20.06 -3.10 15.26
N GLU A 205 20.33 -3.61 16.46
CA GLU A 205 19.59 -3.29 17.70
C GLU A 205 19.57 -1.78 18.00
N GLU A 206 20.66 -1.08 17.70
CA GLU A 206 20.75 0.37 17.89
C GLU A 206 19.82 1.17 16.96
N CYS A 207 19.30 0.51 15.93
CA CYS A 207 18.39 1.08 14.93
C CYS A 207 16.92 0.68 15.16
N ASN A 208 16.55 0.14 16.32
CA ASN A 208 15.17 -0.27 16.61
C ASN A 208 14.13 0.86 16.43
N PHE A 209 14.54 2.13 16.54
CA PHE A 209 13.68 3.28 16.23
C PHE A 209 13.18 3.34 14.77
N LEU A 210 13.73 2.53 13.86
CA LEU A 210 13.24 2.35 12.50
C LEU A 210 12.12 1.31 12.39
N LEU A 211 11.94 0.45 13.40
CA LEU A 211 10.94 -0.61 13.38
C LEU A 211 9.54 -0.01 13.42
N LYS A 212 8.65 -0.52 12.57
CA LYS A 212 7.23 -0.11 12.58
C LYS A 212 6.56 -0.50 13.89
N SER A 213 6.90 -1.65 14.45
CA SER A 213 6.36 -2.19 15.71
C SER A 213 6.66 -1.32 16.94
N ASP A 214 7.75 -0.54 16.91
CA ASP A 214 8.09 0.42 17.97
C ASP A 214 7.21 1.69 17.93
N HIS A 215 6.43 1.89 16.86
CA HIS A 215 5.54 3.04 16.74
C HIS A 215 4.22 2.81 17.49
N ALA A 216 3.82 3.76 18.36
CA ALA A 216 2.63 3.61 19.21
C ALA A 216 1.28 3.43 18.47
N ALA A 217 1.21 3.83 17.19
CA ALA A 217 0.03 3.64 16.35
C ALA A 217 -0.01 2.26 15.65
N PHE A 218 1.10 1.50 15.66
CA PHE A 218 1.16 0.18 15.07
C PHE A 218 0.18 -0.77 15.77
N GLY A 219 -0.61 -1.51 14.99
CA GLY A 219 -1.67 -2.37 15.52
C GLY A 219 -2.88 -1.64 16.12
N GLY A 220 -2.95 -0.31 15.99
CA GLY A 220 -4.10 0.47 16.45
C GLY A 220 -5.35 0.31 15.59
N ALA A 221 -5.18 0.01 14.29
CA ALA A 221 -6.27 -0.33 13.39
C ALA A 221 -6.63 -1.83 13.48
N PRO A 222 -7.90 -2.21 13.28
CA PRO A 222 -8.30 -3.61 13.25
C PRO A 222 -7.55 -4.38 12.14
N ASP A 223 -7.07 -5.58 12.48
CA ASP A 223 -6.44 -6.47 11.51
C ASP A 223 -7.47 -6.88 10.43
N LEU A 224 -7.04 -6.88 9.16
CA LEU A 224 -7.87 -7.30 8.03
C LEU A 224 -8.40 -8.73 8.21
N LEU A 225 -7.67 -9.61 8.90
CA LEU A 225 -8.12 -10.96 9.25
C LEU A 225 -9.45 -10.95 10.02
N LEU A 226 -9.68 -9.97 10.90
CA LEU A 226 -10.92 -9.85 11.68
C LEU A 226 -12.13 -9.53 10.81
N SER A 227 -11.90 -9.06 9.58
CA SER A 227 -12.97 -8.84 8.62
C SER A 227 -13.50 -10.14 8.00
N ILE A 228 -12.80 -11.27 8.14
CA ILE A 228 -13.30 -12.59 7.73
C ILE A 228 -14.31 -13.08 8.78
N SER A 229 -15.57 -13.27 8.39
CA SER A 229 -16.65 -13.75 9.26
C SER A 229 -17.27 -15.06 8.76
N GLU A 230 -18.28 -15.55 9.49
CA GLU A 230 -19.09 -16.71 9.07
C GLU A 230 -20.04 -16.41 7.89
N GLU A 231 -20.03 -15.18 7.37
CA GLU A 231 -20.86 -14.73 6.26
C GLU A 231 -20.01 -14.37 5.04
N SER A 232 -20.60 -14.56 3.86
CA SER A 232 -19.95 -14.17 2.61
C SER A 232 -19.87 -12.64 2.50
N LYS A 233 -18.68 -12.15 2.14
CA LYS A 233 -18.39 -10.71 2.00
C LYS A 233 -17.82 -10.40 0.62
N GLU A 234 -17.93 -9.14 0.21
CA GLU A 234 -17.34 -8.61 -1.01
C GLU A 234 -16.15 -7.69 -0.68
N PHE A 235 -14.94 -8.07 -1.09
CA PHE A 235 -13.71 -7.31 -0.86
C PHE A 235 -13.24 -6.65 -2.15
N HIS A 236 -13.00 -5.35 -2.10
CA HIS A 236 -12.52 -4.55 -3.22
C HIS A 236 -11.09 -4.07 -2.95
N PHE A 237 -10.12 -4.53 -3.73
CA PHE A 237 -8.71 -4.11 -3.61
C PHE A 237 -8.37 -3.12 -4.71
N PHE A 238 -8.11 -1.86 -4.36
CA PHE A 238 -7.80 -0.79 -5.30
C PHE A 238 -6.45 -0.15 -4.99
N GLY A 239 -5.53 -0.17 -5.96
CA GLY A 239 -4.26 0.56 -5.83
C GLY A 239 -3.31 0.00 -4.76
N CYS A 240 -3.59 -1.15 -4.18
CA CYS A 240 -2.69 -1.82 -3.25
C CYS A 240 -1.49 -2.39 -4.02
N SER A 241 -0.34 -1.72 -3.97
CA SER A 241 0.94 -2.42 -4.15
C SER A 241 1.14 -3.23 -2.89
N GLN A 242 0.76 -4.50 -2.88
CA GLN A 242 1.00 -5.40 -1.75
C GLN A 242 2.52 -5.63 -1.62
N GLY A 243 3.31 -4.61 -1.28
CA GLY A 243 4.77 -4.67 -1.13
C GLY A 243 5.19 -5.48 0.09
N ASP A 244 6.46 -5.86 0.17
CA ASP A 244 7.00 -6.72 1.24
C ASP A 244 6.80 -6.16 2.66
N THR A 245 6.58 -4.86 2.78
CA THR A 245 6.49 -4.13 4.04
C THR A 245 5.07 -3.97 4.58
N ASP A 246 4.06 -4.52 3.90
CA ASP A 246 2.68 -4.64 4.41
C ASP A 246 2.30 -6.11 4.64
N ASN A 247 3.30 -7.00 4.58
CA ASN A 247 3.10 -8.45 4.62
C ASN A 247 2.30 -8.91 5.84
N ALA A 248 2.61 -8.39 7.04
CA ALA A 248 1.99 -8.84 8.27
C ALA A 248 0.45 -8.76 8.23
N HIS A 249 -0.11 -7.71 7.62
CA HIS A 249 -1.56 -7.52 7.52
C HIS A 249 -2.21 -8.40 6.45
N PHE A 250 -1.52 -8.65 5.34
CA PHE A 250 -2.09 -9.42 4.22
C PHE A 250 -1.83 -10.92 4.31
N GLU A 251 -0.69 -11.35 4.86
CA GLU A 251 -0.30 -12.76 4.89
C GLU A 251 -1.31 -13.59 5.68
N ASN A 252 -1.67 -13.14 6.89
CA ASN A 252 -2.65 -13.82 7.72
C ASN A 252 -4.03 -13.90 7.02
N PHE A 253 -4.46 -12.79 6.40
CA PHE A 253 -5.71 -12.72 5.67
C PHE A 253 -5.76 -13.70 4.47
N PHE A 254 -4.78 -13.64 3.56
CA PHE A 254 -4.75 -14.50 2.38
C PHE A 254 -4.47 -15.97 2.72
N SER A 255 -3.61 -16.24 3.71
CA SER A 255 -3.36 -17.57 4.23
C SER A 255 -4.65 -18.18 4.80
N ALA A 256 -5.43 -17.42 5.57
CA ALA A 256 -6.73 -17.86 6.07
C ALA A 256 -7.71 -18.20 4.94
N LEU A 257 -7.82 -17.34 3.92
CA LEU A 257 -8.68 -17.57 2.75
C LEU A 257 -8.26 -18.79 1.91
N ALA A 258 -7.00 -19.22 2.00
CA ALA A 258 -6.48 -20.39 1.31
C ALA A 258 -6.67 -21.71 2.10
N LYS A 259 -6.97 -21.68 3.41
CA LYS A 259 -7.15 -22.90 4.22
C LYS A 259 -8.40 -23.70 3.80
N THR A 260 -8.34 -25.03 3.83
CA THR A 260 -9.55 -25.87 3.65
C THR A 260 -10.33 -25.91 4.96
N PRO A 261 -11.67 -25.85 4.92
CA PRO A 261 -12.47 -26.13 6.10
C PRO A 261 -12.16 -27.51 6.67
N ASN A 262 -12.28 -27.66 7.98
CA ASN A 262 -12.30 -28.99 8.59
C ASN A 262 -13.43 -29.82 7.96
N ALA A 263 -13.21 -31.12 7.75
CA ALA A 263 -14.17 -32.05 7.14
C ALA A 263 -15.54 -32.13 7.87
N MET A 264 -15.65 -31.53 9.05
CA MET A 264 -16.90 -31.39 9.82
C MET A 264 -17.73 -30.14 9.44
N ASN A 265 -17.16 -29.14 8.76
CA ASN A 265 -17.87 -27.94 8.30
C ASN A 265 -18.41 -28.13 6.88
N LYS A 266 -19.73 -28.27 6.77
CA LYS A 266 -20.45 -28.66 5.54
C LYS A 266 -20.49 -27.60 4.42
N SER A 267 -19.93 -26.40 4.59
CA SER A 267 -19.89 -25.36 3.55
C SER A 267 -18.69 -24.45 3.75
N THR A 268 -17.86 -24.29 2.71
CA THR A 268 -16.84 -23.23 2.68
C THR A 268 -17.54 -21.93 2.31
N ILE A 269 -17.55 -20.94 3.21
CA ILE A 269 -17.99 -19.60 2.87
C ILE A 269 -17.04 -19.06 1.80
N LYS A 270 -17.61 -18.68 0.65
CA LYS A 270 -16.85 -18.13 -0.48
C LYS A 270 -17.03 -16.63 -0.49
N HIS A 271 -15.99 -15.89 -0.13
CA HIS A 271 -15.98 -14.45 -0.30
C HIS A 271 -15.74 -14.09 -1.77
N HIS A 272 -16.19 -12.92 -2.19
CA HIS A 272 -15.90 -12.37 -3.51
C HIS A 272 -14.80 -11.31 -3.38
N LEU A 273 -13.63 -11.59 -3.95
CA LEU A 273 -12.48 -10.67 -3.98
C LEU A 273 -12.35 -10.08 -5.38
N LEU A 274 -12.46 -8.75 -5.47
CA LEU A 274 -12.36 -7.96 -6.69
C LEU A 274 -11.07 -7.14 -6.64
N PHE A 275 -10.19 -7.36 -7.62
CA PHE A 275 -8.90 -6.67 -7.72
C PHE A 275 -8.91 -5.70 -8.89
N TYR A 276 -8.67 -4.42 -8.62
CA TYR A 276 -8.50 -3.37 -9.62
C TYR A 276 -7.01 -3.13 -9.85
N VAL A 277 -6.50 -3.65 -10.97
CA VAL A 277 -5.08 -3.62 -11.31
C VAL A 277 -4.81 -2.73 -12.52
N TYR A 278 -3.61 -2.16 -12.59
CA TYR A 278 -3.26 -1.23 -13.66
C TYR A 278 -2.39 -1.91 -14.72
N GLY A 279 -3.00 -2.31 -15.84
CA GLY A 279 -2.31 -2.97 -16.94
C GLY A 279 -1.87 -4.41 -16.64
N GLN A 280 -1.20 -5.00 -17.63
CA GLN A 280 -0.70 -6.38 -17.58
C GLN A 280 0.36 -6.60 -16.49
N SER A 281 1.29 -5.67 -16.33
CA SER A 281 2.32 -5.75 -15.28
C SER A 281 1.70 -5.68 -13.88
N GLY A 282 0.75 -4.78 -13.66
CA GLY A 282 0.00 -4.71 -12.40
C GLY A 282 -0.71 -6.01 -12.07
N TYR A 283 -1.36 -6.63 -13.05
CA TYR A 283 -1.97 -7.96 -12.90
C TYR A 283 -0.94 -9.03 -12.48
N GLN A 284 0.19 -9.12 -13.20
CA GLN A 284 1.23 -10.12 -12.91
C GLN A 284 1.80 -9.94 -11.50
N THR A 285 2.08 -8.70 -11.09
CA THR A 285 2.56 -8.36 -9.75
C THR A 285 1.58 -8.83 -8.67
N ILE A 286 0.30 -8.43 -8.76
CA ILE A 286 -0.71 -8.83 -7.76
C ILE A 286 -0.94 -10.34 -7.75
N ARG A 287 -0.99 -10.99 -8.92
CA ARG A 287 -1.11 -12.45 -9.01
C ARG A 287 0.05 -13.16 -8.30
N ASN A 288 1.28 -12.76 -8.59
CA ASN A 288 2.48 -13.34 -7.96
C ASN A 288 2.51 -13.05 -6.46
N ARG A 289 1.99 -11.90 -6.06
CA ARG A 289 1.89 -11.55 -4.66
C ARG A 289 0.88 -12.38 -3.90
N ILE A 290 -0.31 -12.62 -4.46
CA ILE A 290 -1.28 -13.56 -3.87
C ILE A 290 -0.68 -14.96 -3.78
N LEU A 291 0.11 -15.41 -4.75
CA LEU A 291 0.82 -16.68 -4.65
C LEU A 291 1.76 -16.73 -3.43
N HIS A 292 2.51 -15.65 -3.19
CA HIS A 292 3.38 -15.54 -2.02
C HIS A 292 2.58 -15.50 -0.71
N LEU A 293 1.58 -14.62 -0.61
CA LEU A 293 0.74 -14.43 0.59
C LEU A 293 -0.13 -15.64 0.94
N THR A 294 -0.39 -16.52 -0.03
CA THR A 294 -1.07 -17.82 0.19
C THR A 294 -0.08 -18.95 0.50
N ILE A 295 1.20 -18.65 0.70
CA ILE A 295 2.27 -19.62 0.97
C ILE A 295 2.30 -20.70 -0.14
N GLY A 296 2.20 -20.26 -1.39
CA GLY A 296 2.18 -21.13 -2.57
C GLY A 296 0.83 -21.77 -2.90
N GLN A 297 -0.23 -21.53 -2.11
CA GLN A 297 -1.53 -22.21 -2.26
C GLN A 297 -2.55 -21.46 -3.14
N LEU A 298 -2.09 -20.79 -4.20
CA LEU A 298 -2.95 -19.98 -5.09
C LEU A 298 -4.13 -20.78 -5.69
N ALA A 299 -3.90 -22.04 -6.07
CA ALA A 299 -4.96 -22.90 -6.62
C ALA A 299 -6.08 -23.14 -5.60
N ARG A 300 -5.72 -23.41 -4.34
CA ARG A 300 -6.65 -23.65 -3.24
C ARG A 300 -7.44 -22.39 -2.91
N PHE A 301 -6.76 -21.25 -2.85
CA PHE A 301 -7.38 -19.94 -2.71
C PHE A 301 -8.44 -19.70 -3.81
N LYS A 302 -8.13 -19.97 -5.08
CA LYS A 302 -9.09 -19.83 -6.19
C LYS A 302 -10.25 -20.82 -6.16
N LEU A 303 -10.09 -22.00 -5.56
CA LEU A 303 -11.19 -22.95 -5.38
C LEU A 303 -12.12 -22.52 -4.24
N ASN A 304 -11.55 -21.95 -3.18
CA ASN A 304 -12.27 -21.55 -1.97
C ASN A 304 -12.95 -20.19 -2.11
N GLN A 305 -12.42 -19.28 -2.94
CA GLN A 305 -12.91 -17.91 -3.06
C GLN A 305 -13.37 -17.59 -4.48
N LYS A 306 -14.31 -16.65 -4.63
CA LYS A 306 -14.65 -16.06 -5.92
C LYS A 306 -13.68 -14.90 -6.17
N VAL A 307 -12.82 -15.02 -7.18
CA VAL A 307 -11.76 -14.04 -7.45
C VAL A 307 -11.96 -13.42 -8.83
N THR A 308 -12.00 -12.11 -8.91
CA THR A 308 -12.16 -11.36 -10.16
C THR A 308 -11.10 -10.27 -10.26
N PHE A 309 -10.51 -10.12 -11.45
CA PHE A 309 -9.53 -9.08 -11.73
C PHE A 309 -10.06 -8.15 -12.83
N TYR A 310 -9.79 -6.86 -12.68
CA TYR A 310 -10.10 -5.84 -13.67
C TYR A 310 -8.85 -5.04 -14.01
N ASP A 311 -8.55 -4.89 -15.29
CA ASP A 311 -7.56 -3.93 -15.77
C ASP A 311 -8.23 -2.56 -15.92
N ILE A 312 -7.96 -1.67 -14.98
CA ILE A 312 -8.51 -0.31 -14.97
C ILE A 312 -7.76 0.66 -15.90
N LYS A 313 -6.64 0.23 -16.51
CA LYS A 313 -5.98 0.97 -17.60
C LYS A 313 -6.72 0.79 -18.92
N LYS A 314 -7.18 -0.44 -19.18
CA LYS A 314 -7.95 -0.80 -20.40
C LYS A 314 -9.46 -0.81 -20.18
N ASN A 315 -9.93 -0.66 -18.94
CA ASN A 315 -11.34 -0.74 -18.55
C ASN A 315 -12.00 -2.08 -18.94
N VAL A 316 -11.30 -3.18 -18.69
CA VAL A 316 -11.77 -4.54 -19.03
C VAL A 316 -11.61 -5.50 -17.85
N MET A 317 -12.50 -6.48 -17.78
CA MET A 317 -12.30 -7.66 -16.92
C MET A 317 -11.18 -8.53 -17.49
N ILE A 318 -10.31 -9.03 -16.61
CA ILE A 318 -9.25 -9.97 -16.98
C ILE A 318 -9.84 -11.37 -17.01
N ASP A 319 -10.22 -11.81 -18.20
CA ASP A 319 -10.73 -13.15 -18.49
C ASP A 319 -9.67 -14.00 -19.22
N GLN A 320 -10.03 -15.23 -19.63
CA GLN A 320 -9.09 -16.10 -20.35
C GLN A 320 -8.62 -15.51 -21.69
N ASN A 321 -9.46 -14.73 -22.37
CA ASN A 321 -9.08 -14.09 -23.63
C ASN A 321 -8.02 -13.02 -23.41
N TYR A 322 -8.18 -12.20 -22.37
CA TYR A 322 -7.16 -11.24 -21.94
C TYR A 322 -5.85 -11.95 -21.63
N LEU A 323 -5.89 -13.06 -20.89
CA LEU A 323 -4.70 -13.82 -20.53
C LEU A 323 -3.99 -14.41 -21.75
N ASN A 324 -4.74 -14.86 -22.76
CA ASN A 324 -4.14 -15.39 -24.00
C ASN A 324 -3.37 -14.32 -24.79
N GLN A 325 -3.70 -13.04 -24.62
CA GLN A 325 -2.97 -11.91 -25.21
C GLN A 325 -1.69 -11.56 -24.44
N LEU A 326 -1.52 -12.02 -23.19
CA LEU A 326 -0.28 -11.82 -22.43
C LEU A 326 0.88 -12.67 -22.95
N SER A 327 0.58 -13.79 -23.59
CA SER A 327 1.57 -14.75 -24.09
C SER A 327 2.11 -14.42 -25.48
N THR A 328 1.67 -13.31 -26.07
CA THR A 328 2.04 -12.88 -27.43
C THR A 328 2.92 -11.62 -27.46
N ASP A 329 3.17 -11.02 -26.31
CA ASP A 329 4.17 -9.95 -26.09
C ASP A 329 5.41 -10.55 -25.40
#